data_AF-B8LBD5-F1
#
_entry.id   AF-B8LBD5-F1
#
_cell.length_a   1.000
_cell.length_b   1.000
_cell.length_c   1.000
_cell.angle_alpha   90.00
_cell.angle_beta   90.00
_cell.angle_gamma   90.00
#
_symmetry.space_group_name_H-M   'P 1'
#
loop_
_entity.id
_entity.type
_entity.pdbx_description
1 polymer ?
#
loop_
_entity_poly.entity_id
_entity_poly.type
_entity_poly.pdbx_seq_one_letter_code
_entity_poly.pdbx_strand_id
1 'polypeptide(L)'
;MMMRALLAIGCDTYDHVTSLSGAERDADRVFNALLNANFPFYDANRSVLLRSPCTDVVRLALKELLFDGPKLDVLTIYFAGHGKVANGGFFICLRDTRLGALSVTSLSLGDLFRYINEAKPAQTNIVIDACESGGLIEDLNVLLKGTLYGEAGTPGITLFAASASNQVAKETAEGGFATQALVSYITGEKFLRDDSQTLDLLEVGRRIHEGLSVIGQSPVMWGLNLYGPPQFCINPNYSLNDSELRQALKTGGDTYDQPTQREISDLWKIHYTLPEVWEPRVFVDALSACLEAFGSDGSRRGMLARTYYEATCSRIVGSSEVMLRSEVCAAMLAALLPWLHDAQCYQLARDVCDDLVAECSSAQLSIRSIVSEDRLAMLRHPGGGLADLFNHPIRISALMAWTALPVLASGEEAGPESVASFAACVEELLKAYPACITVVCEEQAPTIAVTVSMLLLTGNQALAEEALGYYFSSLTDSRSRIAASSTDGKAALSCLASVQGRADESLFEGAANPCEALAVVLRLGHVANLDDFFDPYLWQLDGAAGVLFVTDAWAEFSAERISQGRNCTFEIGRDVFRIAQLADVDISASPSDLVQRLAVVATSLLFPDRVPWFLVEEALIRNQQSPFPQTRAEGS
;
A
#
# COMPACT_ATOMS: atom_id res chain seq x y z
N MET A 1 -30.71 -1.96 -24.93
CA MET A 1 -30.02 -2.18 -23.64
C MET A 1 -29.75 -3.67 -23.56
N MET A 2 -28.53 -4.09 -23.23
CA MET A 2 -28.27 -5.53 -23.08
C MET A 2 -29.02 -6.06 -21.85
N MET A 3 -29.72 -7.17 -21.99
CA MET A 3 -30.53 -7.78 -20.95
C MET A 3 -29.78 -8.93 -20.29
N ARG A 4 -29.53 -8.82 -18.99
CA ARG A 4 -28.70 -9.79 -18.25
C ARG A 4 -29.44 -10.23 -17.00
N ALA A 5 -29.58 -11.53 -16.78
CA ALA A 5 -30.33 -12.03 -15.63
C ALA A 5 -29.64 -13.21 -14.94
N LEU A 6 -29.81 -13.27 -13.63
CA LEU A 6 -29.27 -14.30 -12.75
C LEU A 6 -30.41 -15.13 -12.13
N LEU A 7 -30.31 -16.45 -12.19
CA LEU A 7 -31.10 -17.37 -11.38
C LEU A 7 -30.17 -18.05 -10.37
N ALA A 8 -30.28 -17.68 -9.10
CA ALA A 8 -29.52 -18.28 -8.01
C ALA A 8 -30.40 -19.23 -7.20
N ILE A 9 -29.95 -20.47 -7.02
CA ILE A 9 -30.70 -21.53 -6.33
C ILE A 9 -29.78 -22.14 -5.28
N GLY A 10 -30.23 -22.15 -4.04
CA GLY A 10 -29.56 -22.87 -2.94
C GLY A 10 -30.55 -23.80 -2.29
N CYS A 11 -30.20 -25.07 -2.09
CA CYS A 11 -31.11 -26.04 -1.47
C CYS A 11 -30.47 -26.73 -0.28
N ASP A 12 -30.94 -26.36 0.91
CA ASP A 12 -30.54 -26.94 2.19
C ASP A 12 -31.59 -27.92 2.72
N THR A 13 -32.87 -27.62 2.52
CA THR A 13 -33.98 -28.43 3.05
C THR A 13 -34.49 -29.39 1.97
N TYR A 14 -34.53 -30.68 2.31
CA TYR A 14 -34.98 -31.75 1.43
C TYR A 14 -36.02 -32.63 2.14
N ASP A 15 -37.06 -33.05 1.42
CA ASP A 15 -38.14 -33.90 1.94
C ASP A 15 -37.75 -35.39 1.96
N HIS A 16 -36.82 -35.79 1.08
CA HIS A 16 -36.50 -37.19 0.79
C HIS A 16 -34.99 -37.49 0.73
N VAL A 17 -34.15 -36.46 0.88
CA VAL A 17 -32.68 -36.54 0.90
C VAL A 17 -32.19 -35.86 2.19
N THR A 18 -30.96 -36.12 2.60
CA THR A 18 -30.37 -35.48 3.78
C THR A 18 -30.19 -33.98 3.58
N SER A 19 -30.63 -33.18 4.56
CA SER A 19 -30.47 -31.72 4.55
C SER A 19 -29.00 -31.27 4.56
N LEU A 20 -28.76 -30.08 4.02
CA LEU A 20 -27.51 -29.32 4.08
C LEU A 20 -27.71 -28.05 4.92
N SER A 21 -26.66 -27.28 5.15
CA SER A 21 -26.73 -26.04 5.94
C SER A 21 -26.01 -24.83 5.35
N GLY A 22 -25.40 -24.97 4.18
CA GLY A 22 -24.59 -23.95 3.53
C GLY A 22 -25.14 -23.44 2.19
N ALA A 23 -26.00 -24.22 1.52
CA ALA A 23 -26.34 -24.00 0.13
C ALA A 23 -27.23 -22.77 -0.09
N GLU A 24 -28.20 -22.49 0.82
CA GLU A 24 -29.00 -21.27 0.73
C GLU A 24 -28.13 -20.03 0.91
N ARG A 25 -27.18 -20.08 1.87
CA ARG A 25 -26.25 -18.98 2.15
C ARG A 25 -25.31 -18.71 0.98
N ASP A 26 -24.85 -19.76 0.32
CA ASP A 26 -24.00 -19.67 -0.85
C ASP A 26 -24.73 -19.00 -2.03
N ALA A 27 -26.00 -19.38 -2.27
CA ALA A 27 -26.85 -18.71 -3.27
C ALA A 27 -27.10 -17.24 -2.94
N ASP A 28 -27.36 -16.92 -1.66
CA ASP A 28 -27.47 -15.55 -1.17
C ASP A 28 -26.22 -14.71 -1.46
N ARG A 29 -25.03 -15.25 -1.16
CA ARG A 29 -23.75 -14.55 -1.36
C ARG A 29 -23.49 -14.25 -2.82
N VAL A 30 -23.67 -15.23 -3.69
CA VAL A 30 -23.45 -15.04 -5.14
C VAL A 30 -24.47 -14.08 -5.73
N PHE A 31 -25.74 -14.20 -5.32
CA PHE A 31 -26.80 -13.29 -5.77
C PHE A 31 -26.50 -11.84 -5.40
N ASN A 32 -26.14 -11.61 -4.14
CA ASN A 32 -25.77 -10.28 -3.67
C ASN A 32 -24.49 -9.76 -4.34
N ALA A 33 -23.45 -10.58 -4.48
CA ALA A 33 -22.18 -10.14 -5.07
C ALA A 33 -22.33 -9.74 -6.55
N LEU A 34 -23.12 -10.49 -7.34
CA LEU A 34 -23.34 -10.19 -8.76
C LEU A 34 -24.29 -9.00 -8.99
N LEU A 35 -25.13 -8.65 -8.01
CA LEU A 35 -26.04 -7.49 -8.07
C LEU A 35 -25.47 -6.20 -7.44
N ASN A 36 -24.58 -6.32 -6.44
CA ASN A 36 -24.07 -5.18 -5.65
C ASN A 36 -22.77 -4.57 -6.17
N ALA A 37 -22.24 -4.98 -7.33
CA ALA A 37 -21.11 -4.27 -7.92
C ALA A 37 -21.48 -2.78 -8.11
N ASN A 38 -20.55 -1.85 -7.85
CA ASN A 38 -20.75 -0.39 -7.96
C ASN A 38 -21.44 0.04 -9.28
N PHE A 39 -21.37 -0.82 -10.30
CA PHE A 39 -22.25 -0.83 -11.45
C PHE A 39 -22.99 -2.19 -11.52
N PRO A 40 -24.33 -2.24 -11.49
CA PRO A 40 -25.04 -3.53 -11.55
C PRO A 40 -24.86 -4.18 -12.94
N PHE A 41 -24.24 -5.36 -12.98
CA PHE A 41 -24.06 -6.11 -14.23
C PHE A 41 -25.34 -6.81 -14.67
N TYR A 42 -26.13 -7.30 -13.71
CA TYR A 42 -27.40 -8.00 -13.94
C TYR A 42 -28.61 -7.11 -13.59
N ASP A 43 -29.73 -7.34 -14.25
CA ASP A 43 -30.98 -6.66 -13.96
C ASP A 43 -31.61 -7.22 -12.68
N ALA A 44 -31.69 -6.40 -11.64
CA ALA A 44 -32.22 -6.76 -10.34
C ALA A 44 -33.72 -7.15 -10.38
N ASN A 45 -34.50 -6.58 -11.30
CA ASN A 45 -35.93 -6.89 -11.42
C ASN A 45 -36.18 -8.22 -12.13
N ARG A 46 -35.21 -8.68 -12.92
CA ARG A 46 -35.29 -9.94 -13.66
C ARG A 46 -34.56 -11.09 -12.98
N SER A 47 -33.64 -10.79 -12.07
CA SER A 47 -32.86 -11.81 -11.36
C SER A 47 -33.66 -12.42 -10.22
N VAL A 48 -33.57 -13.74 -10.04
CA VAL A 48 -34.39 -14.51 -9.11
C VAL A 48 -33.48 -15.30 -8.16
N LEU A 49 -33.79 -15.23 -6.86
CA LEU A 49 -33.16 -16.04 -5.82
C LEU A 49 -34.19 -17.02 -5.24
N LEU A 50 -33.86 -18.32 -5.26
CA LEU A 50 -34.72 -19.38 -4.73
C LEU A 50 -34.00 -20.15 -3.61
N ARG A 51 -34.66 -20.27 -2.45
CA ARG A 51 -34.17 -20.98 -1.27
C ARG A 51 -34.96 -22.28 -1.04
N SER A 52 -34.25 -23.39 -1.10
CA SER A 52 -34.75 -24.77 -1.08
C SER A 52 -36.04 -24.95 -1.90
N PRO A 53 -36.11 -24.58 -3.18
CA PRO A 53 -37.35 -24.65 -3.94
C PRO A 53 -37.75 -26.11 -4.27
N CYS A 54 -39.04 -26.33 -4.55
CA CYS A 54 -39.51 -27.55 -5.22
C CYS A 54 -39.28 -27.47 -6.73
N THR A 55 -39.31 -28.62 -7.41
CA THR A 55 -39.03 -28.74 -8.85
C THR A 55 -39.91 -27.85 -9.72
N ASP A 56 -41.22 -27.77 -9.43
CA ASP A 56 -42.15 -26.95 -10.20
C ASP A 56 -41.87 -25.45 -10.07
N VAL A 57 -41.39 -24.99 -8.91
CA VAL A 57 -41.03 -23.58 -8.67
C VAL A 57 -39.84 -23.18 -9.54
N VAL A 58 -38.82 -24.05 -9.63
CA VAL A 58 -37.66 -23.80 -10.49
C VAL A 58 -38.05 -23.80 -11.96
N ARG A 59 -38.91 -24.74 -12.39
CA ARG A 59 -39.40 -24.77 -13.79
C ARG A 59 -40.23 -23.54 -14.14
N LEU A 60 -41.06 -23.04 -13.21
CA LEU A 60 -41.80 -21.79 -13.39
C LEU A 60 -40.85 -20.60 -13.52
N ALA A 61 -39.86 -20.47 -12.62
CA ALA A 61 -38.87 -19.40 -12.68
C ALA A 61 -38.07 -19.42 -13.99
N LEU A 62 -37.65 -20.60 -14.45
CA LEU A 62 -36.97 -20.75 -15.76
C LEU A 62 -37.88 -20.35 -16.92
N LYS A 63 -39.16 -20.72 -16.88
CA LYS A 63 -40.12 -20.33 -17.92
C LYS A 63 -40.27 -18.81 -17.99
N GLU A 64 -40.51 -18.17 -16.85
CA GLU A 64 -40.69 -16.73 -16.76
C GLU A 64 -39.41 -15.97 -17.17
N LEU A 65 -38.25 -16.49 -16.77
CA LEU A 65 -36.95 -15.90 -17.09
C LEU A 65 -36.57 -16.02 -18.58
N LEU A 66 -36.85 -17.16 -19.20
CA LEU A 66 -36.39 -17.45 -20.56
C LEU A 66 -37.39 -17.08 -21.65
N PHE A 67 -38.70 -17.16 -21.37
CA PHE A 67 -39.73 -17.11 -22.41
C PHE A 67 -40.79 -16.02 -22.22
N ASP A 68 -41.08 -15.59 -21.00
CA ASP A 68 -42.16 -14.60 -20.74
C ASP A 68 -41.64 -13.14 -20.71
N GLY A 69 -40.32 -12.93 -20.85
CA GLY A 69 -39.65 -11.62 -20.81
C GLY A 69 -38.85 -11.26 -22.07
N PRO A 70 -38.17 -10.10 -22.09
CA PRO A 70 -37.28 -9.73 -23.19
C PRO A 70 -36.14 -10.74 -23.36
N LYS A 71 -35.69 -10.93 -24.59
CA LYS A 71 -34.59 -11.84 -24.94
C LYS A 71 -33.35 -11.50 -24.09
N LEU A 72 -32.76 -12.51 -23.47
CA LEU A 72 -31.54 -12.36 -22.66
C LEU A 72 -30.30 -12.32 -23.56
N ASP A 73 -29.39 -11.40 -23.27
CA ASP A 73 -28.03 -11.41 -23.81
C ASP A 73 -27.13 -12.28 -22.94
N VAL A 74 -27.20 -12.13 -21.61
CA VAL A 74 -26.46 -12.97 -20.66
C VAL A 74 -27.41 -13.63 -19.69
N LEU A 75 -27.37 -14.96 -19.62
CA LEU A 75 -28.03 -15.75 -18.58
C LEU A 75 -26.97 -16.29 -17.64
N THR A 76 -27.19 -16.18 -16.34
CA THR A 76 -26.35 -16.86 -15.35
C THR A 76 -27.21 -17.70 -14.43
N ILE A 77 -26.81 -18.96 -14.25
CA ILE A 77 -27.49 -19.91 -13.39
C ILE A 77 -26.48 -20.37 -12.35
N TYR A 78 -26.80 -20.13 -11.09
CA TYR A 78 -26.02 -20.59 -9.96
C TYR A 78 -26.84 -21.62 -9.17
N PHE A 79 -26.25 -22.78 -8.90
CA PHE A 79 -26.84 -23.80 -8.05
C PHE A 79 -25.86 -24.28 -6.99
N ALA A 80 -26.30 -24.30 -5.73
CA ALA A 80 -25.63 -25.00 -4.63
C ALA A 80 -26.59 -26.03 -4.00
N GLY A 81 -26.08 -27.24 -3.75
CA GLY A 81 -26.84 -28.31 -3.10
C GLY A 81 -26.45 -29.72 -3.58
N HIS A 82 -27.36 -30.68 -3.41
CA HIS A 82 -27.14 -32.06 -3.88
C HIS A 82 -27.24 -32.17 -5.41
N GLY A 83 -26.27 -32.88 -5.98
CA GLY A 83 -26.24 -33.29 -7.38
C GLY A 83 -26.15 -34.81 -7.48
N LYS A 84 -26.74 -35.40 -8.53
CA LYS A 84 -26.65 -36.84 -8.75
C LYS A 84 -26.46 -37.18 -10.23
N VAL A 85 -25.45 -38.00 -10.52
CA VAL A 85 -25.30 -38.61 -11.85
C VAL A 85 -26.07 -39.93 -11.89
N ALA A 86 -27.01 -40.05 -12.83
CA ALA A 86 -27.80 -41.27 -13.04
C ALA A 86 -28.21 -41.39 -14.52
N ASN A 87 -28.34 -42.61 -15.04
CA ASN A 87 -28.86 -42.86 -16.39
C ASN A 87 -28.18 -42.06 -17.52
N GLY A 88 -26.88 -41.75 -17.37
CA GLY A 88 -26.11 -41.00 -18.37
C GLY A 88 -26.33 -39.49 -18.37
N GLY A 89 -26.84 -38.92 -17.27
CA GLY A 89 -27.00 -37.47 -17.11
C GLY A 89 -26.94 -37.03 -15.65
N PHE A 90 -26.74 -35.72 -15.46
CA PHE A 90 -26.70 -35.07 -14.16
C PHE A 90 -28.04 -34.44 -13.81
N PHE A 91 -28.43 -34.62 -12.55
CA PHE A 91 -29.65 -34.13 -11.96
C PHE A 91 -29.37 -33.20 -10.79
N ILE A 92 -29.94 -32.00 -10.86
CA ILE A 92 -29.99 -31.01 -9.79
C ILE A 92 -31.09 -31.44 -8.81
N CYS A 93 -30.73 -31.80 -7.59
CA CYS A 93 -31.68 -32.22 -6.56
C CYS A 93 -32.28 -30.99 -5.87
N LEU A 94 -33.61 -30.95 -5.83
CA LEU A 94 -34.44 -29.90 -5.25
C LEU A 94 -35.21 -30.47 -4.04
N ARG A 95 -35.97 -29.65 -3.32
CA ARG A 95 -36.59 -30.05 -2.04
C ARG A 95 -37.38 -31.37 -2.14
N ASP A 96 -38.14 -31.54 -3.21
CA ASP A 96 -39.04 -32.67 -3.46
C ASP A 96 -38.39 -33.86 -4.19
N THR A 97 -37.07 -33.83 -4.41
CA THR A 97 -36.36 -34.85 -5.18
C THR A 97 -36.30 -36.21 -4.50
N ARG A 98 -36.71 -37.26 -5.22
CA ARG A 98 -36.59 -38.66 -4.81
C ARG A 98 -35.51 -39.36 -5.63
N LEU A 99 -34.48 -39.90 -4.97
CA LEU A 99 -33.36 -40.57 -5.65
C LEU A 99 -33.80 -41.77 -6.52
N GLY A 100 -34.92 -42.43 -6.20
CA GLY A 100 -35.50 -43.51 -7.01
C GLY A 100 -36.33 -43.04 -8.23
N ALA A 101 -36.56 -41.74 -8.38
CA ALA A 101 -37.43 -41.16 -9.42
C ALA A 101 -36.87 -39.81 -9.94
N LEU A 102 -35.55 -39.73 -10.14
CA LEU A 102 -34.83 -38.50 -10.52
C LEU A 102 -35.40 -37.85 -11.78
N SER A 103 -35.73 -38.62 -12.82
CA SER A 103 -36.22 -38.09 -14.10
C SER A 103 -37.50 -37.25 -14.00
N VAL A 104 -38.29 -37.41 -12.94
CA VAL A 104 -39.57 -36.72 -12.74
C VAL A 104 -39.52 -35.75 -11.56
N THR A 105 -38.74 -36.05 -10.53
CA THR A 105 -38.72 -35.29 -9.26
C THR A 105 -37.50 -34.39 -9.10
N SER A 106 -36.69 -34.23 -10.14
CA SER A 106 -35.52 -33.36 -10.14
C SER A 106 -35.41 -32.60 -11.46
N LEU A 107 -34.43 -31.70 -11.55
CA LEU A 107 -34.14 -30.98 -12.78
C LEU A 107 -32.90 -31.58 -13.46
N SER A 108 -33.08 -32.17 -14.65
CA SER A 108 -31.96 -32.64 -15.47
C SER A 108 -31.20 -31.46 -16.09
N LEU A 109 -29.87 -31.55 -16.12
CA LEU A 109 -29.06 -30.57 -16.85
C LEU A 109 -29.35 -30.62 -18.37
N GLY A 110 -29.64 -31.81 -18.91
CA GLY A 110 -30.06 -31.96 -20.30
C GLY A 110 -31.37 -31.19 -20.61
N ASP A 111 -32.33 -31.18 -19.69
CA ASP A 111 -33.54 -30.36 -19.83
C ASP A 111 -33.19 -28.87 -19.86
N LEU A 112 -32.32 -28.43 -18.95
CA LEU A 112 -31.87 -27.05 -18.87
C LEU A 112 -31.18 -26.61 -20.17
N PHE A 113 -30.30 -27.43 -20.73
CA PHE A 113 -29.66 -27.17 -22.01
C PHE A 113 -30.65 -27.06 -23.17
N ARG A 114 -31.72 -27.86 -23.19
CA ARG A 114 -32.79 -27.71 -24.20
C ARG A 114 -33.50 -26.37 -24.05
N TYR A 115 -33.81 -25.94 -22.82
CA TYR A 115 -34.41 -24.62 -22.58
C TYR A 115 -33.51 -23.48 -23.06
N ILE A 116 -32.21 -23.57 -22.78
CA ILE A 116 -31.20 -22.59 -23.22
C ILE A 116 -31.09 -22.57 -24.75
N ASN A 117 -31.03 -23.72 -25.40
CA ASN A 117 -30.95 -23.83 -26.86
C ASN A 117 -32.19 -23.26 -27.57
N GLU A 118 -33.36 -23.33 -26.93
CA GLU A 118 -34.60 -22.74 -27.43
C GLU A 118 -34.63 -21.22 -27.22
N ALA A 119 -34.26 -20.75 -26.04
CA ALA A 119 -34.25 -19.32 -25.70
C ALA A 119 -33.11 -18.52 -26.37
N LYS A 120 -32.01 -19.19 -26.72
CA LYS A 120 -30.81 -18.64 -27.41
C LYS A 120 -30.27 -17.34 -26.78
N PRO A 121 -29.94 -17.32 -25.47
CA PRO A 121 -29.15 -16.23 -24.90
C PRO A 121 -27.78 -16.15 -25.56
N ALA A 122 -27.22 -14.95 -25.75
CA ALA A 122 -25.93 -14.81 -26.43
C ALA A 122 -24.78 -15.47 -25.64
N GLN A 123 -24.82 -15.37 -24.30
CA GLN A 123 -23.90 -16.05 -23.38
C GLN A 123 -24.70 -16.68 -22.23
N THR A 124 -24.38 -17.93 -21.89
CA THR A 124 -24.89 -18.60 -20.68
C THR A 124 -23.75 -19.02 -19.78
N ASN A 125 -23.79 -18.60 -18.52
CA ASN A 125 -22.85 -19.00 -17.49
C ASN A 125 -23.57 -19.92 -16.50
N ILE A 126 -23.05 -21.13 -16.26
CA ILE A 126 -23.64 -22.09 -15.33
C ILE A 126 -22.60 -22.43 -14.27
N VAL A 127 -22.95 -22.23 -13.01
CA VAL A 127 -22.10 -22.49 -11.84
C VAL A 127 -22.81 -23.52 -10.96
N ILE A 128 -22.18 -24.68 -10.75
CA ILE A 128 -22.74 -25.79 -9.97
C ILE A 128 -21.79 -26.11 -8.81
N ASP A 129 -22.18 -25.75 -7.60
CA ASP A 129 -21.54 -26.16 -6.35
C ASP A 129 -22.26 -27.38 -5.75
N ALA A 130 -21.97 -28.54 -6.32
CA ALA A 130 -22.56 -29.83 -5.93
C ALA A 130 -21.57 -30.98 -6.06
N CYS A 131 -21.82 -32.06 -5.32
CA CYS A 131 -21.08 -33.33 -5.46
C CYS A 131 -21.39 -34.03 -6.79
N GLU A 132 -20.44 -34.85 -7.29
CA GLU A 132 -20.54 -35.56 -8.58
C GLU A 132 -20.68 -34.63 -9.82
N SER A 133 -20.48 -33.32 -9.65
CA SER A 133 -20.66 -32.32 -10.71
C SER A 133 -19.61 -32.38 -11.82
N GLY A 134 -18.64 -33.29 -11.80
CA GLY A 134 -17.79 -33.55 -12.99
C GLY A 134 -18.46 -34.46 -14.02
N GLY A 135 -19.57 -35.13 -13.69
CA GLY A 135 -20.30 -36.03 -14.60
C GLY A 135 -21.09 -35.31 -15.70
N LEU A 136 -21.10 -33.98 -15.69
CA LEU A 136 -21.86 -33.11 -16.60
C LEU A 136 -21.41 -33.24 -18.07
N ILE A 137 -20.21 -33.79 -18.32
CA ILE A 137 -19.64 -33.91 -19.66
C ILE A 137 -20.49 -34.81 -20.57
N GLU A 138 -21.20 -35.81 -20.02
CA GLU A 138 -22.06 -36.70 -20.80
C GLU A 138 -23.28 -35.97 -21.39
N ASP A 139 -23.84 -35.00 -20.64
CA ASP A 139 -24.99 -34.17 -21.06
C ASP A 139 -24.61 -33.10 -22.09
N LEU A 140 -23.32 -32.75 -22.22
CA LEU A 140 -22.86 -31.78 -23.22
C LEU A 140 -23.16 -32.26 -24.66
N ASN A 141 -23.32 -33.57 -24.87
CA ASN A 141 -23.75 -34.11 -26.16
C ASN A 141 -25.12 -33.56 -26.61
N VAL A 142 -25.98 -33.12 -25.68
CA VAL A 142 -27.26 -32.44 -25.99
C VAL A 142 -27.01 -31.07 -26.63
N LEU A 143 -25.97 -30.36 -26.20
CA LEU A 143 -25.52 -29.11 -26.83
C LEU A 143 -24.82 -29.37 -28.18
N LEU A 144 -24.03 -30.45 -28.28
CA LEU A 144 -23.20 -30.74 -29.45
C LEU A 144 -23.95 -31.40 -30.63
N LYS A 145 -25.18 -31.91 -30.41
CA LYS A 145 -26.01 -32.56 -31.46
C LYS A 145 -26.84 -31.60 -32.32
N GLY A 146 -26.84 -30.30 -32.00
CA GLY A 146 -27.51 -29.28 -32.81
C GLY A 146 -26.69 -28.91 -34.05
N THR A 147 -27.29 -28.98 -35.23
CA THR A 147 -26.76 -28.58 -36.54
C THR A 147 -26.52 -27.06 -36.66
N LEU A 148 -25.70 -26.47 -35.78
CA LEU A 148 -25.43 -25.02 -35.68
C LEU A 148 -23.95 -24.75 -35.40
N TYR A 149 -23.03 -25.49 -36.02
CA TYR A 149 -21.62 -25.09 -36.03
C TYR A 149 -21.37 -24.14 -37.19
N GLY A 150 -21.14 -22.85 -36.89
CA GLY A 150 -20.67 -21.85 -37.84
C GLY A 150 -21.71 -20.87 -38.41
N GLU A 151 -22.97 -20.92 -37.94
CA GLU A 151 -23.95 -19.88 -38.25
C GLU A 151 -23.82 -18.69 -37.29
N ALA A 152 -23.98 -17.48 -37.83
CA ALA A 152 -23.94 -16.26 -37.04
C ALA A 152 -25.01 -16.28 -35.92
N GLY A 153 -24.60 -15.97 -34.69
CA GLY A 153 -25.50 -15.95 -33.52
C GLY A 153 -25.61 -17.28 -32.77
N THR A 154 -24.63 -18.18 -32.92
CA THR A 154 -24.52 -19.37 -32.07
C THR A 154 -24.22 -18.94 -30.62
N PRO A 155 -25.00 -19.42 -29.62
CA PRO A 155 -24.86 -18.99 -28.23
C PRO A 155 -23.57 -19.53 -27.58
N GLY A 156 -22.92 -18.72 -26.77
CA GLY A 156 -21.80 -19.12 -25.91
C GLY A 156 -22.31 -19.78 -24.61
N ILE A 157 -21.62 -20.83 -24.16
CA ILE A 157 -21.93 -21.51 -22.89
C ILE A 157 -20.64 -21.75 -22.13
N THR A 158 -20.58 -21.28 -20.88
CA THR A 158 -19.51 -21.55 -19.93
C THR A 158 -20.08 -22.26 -18.71
N LEU A 159 -19.44 -23.36 -18.31
CA LEU A 159 -19.83 -24.21 -17.19
C LEU A 159 -18.67 -24.31 -16.20
N PHE A 160 -18.95 -24.01 -14.94
CA PHE A 160 -18.07 -24.22 -13.80
C PHE A 160 -18.73 -25.18 -12.81
N ALA A 161 -18.08 -26.29 -12.52
CA ALA A 161 -18.51 -27.29 -11.57
C ALA A 161 -17.49 -27.40 -10.44
N ALA A 162 -17.94 -27.31 -9.19
CA ALA A 162 -17.06 -27.19 -8.03
C ALA A 162 -16.25 -28.46 -7.73
N SER A 163 -16.64 -29.64 -8.22
CA SER A 163 -15.95 -30.91 -7.98
C SER A 163 -15.94 -31.83 -9.20
N ALA A 164 -14.95 -32.73 -9.27
CA ALA A 164 -14.89 -33.78 -10.27
C ALA A 164 -15.97 -34.86 -10.01
N SER A 165 -16.24 -35.72 -11.01
CA SER A 165 -17.31 -36.73 -10.95
C SER A 165 -17.13 -37.77 -9.85
N ASN A 166 -15.89 -37.95 -9.38
CA ASN A 166 -15.51 -38.87 -8.30
C ASN A 166 -15.11 -38.16 -7.00
N GLN A 167 -15.43 -36.87 -6.86
CA GLN A 167 -15.08 -36.05 -5.70
C GLN A 167 -16.31 -35.44 -5.04
N VAL A 168 -16.13 -35.06 -3.77
CA VAL A 168 -17.13 -34.37 -2.94
C VAL A 168 -16.77 -32.89 -2.92
N ALA A 169 -17.75 -32.01 -3.07
CA ALA A 169 -17.58 -30.58 -2.85
C ALA A 169 -17.52 -30.31 -1.34
N LYS A 170 -16.47 -29.60 -0.88
CA LYS A 170 -16.26 -29.34 0.55
C LYS A 170 -16.88 -28.01 0.98
N GLU A 171 -17.34 -27.96 2.22
CA GLU A 171 -17.91 -26.77 2.86
C GLU A 171 -17.28 -26.49 4.23
N THR A 172 -17.48 -25.26 4.71
CA THR A 172 -17.17 -24.80 6.07
C THR A 172 -18.44 -24.28 6.73
N ALA A 173 -18.38 -23.90 8.01
CA ALA A 173 -19.49 -23.21 8.68
C ALA A 173 -19.90 -21.91 7.97
N GLU A 174 -19.02 -21.34 7.14
CA GLU A 174 -19.28 -20.12 6.38
C GLU A 174 -19.87 -20.39 5.00
N GLY A 175 -19.74 -21.58 4.42
CA GLY A 175 -20.23 -21.93 3.07
C GLY A 175 -19.25 -22.82 2.28
N GLY A 176 -19.55 -23.10 1.01
CA GLY A 176 -18.73 -23.90 0.10
C GLY A 176 -17.39 -23.24 -0.27
N PHE A 177 -16.31 -24.01 -0.35
CA PHE A 177 -14.97 -23.46 -0.68
C PHE A 177 -14.92 -22.84 -2.08
N ALA A 178 -15.59 -23.47 -3.05
CA ALA A 178 -15.65 -22.97 -4.43
C ALA A 178 -16.45 -21.67 -4.51
N THR A 179 -17.57 -21.60 -3.79
CA THR A 179 -18.40 -20.40 -3.70
C THR A 179 -17.66 -19.23 -3.06
N GLN A 180 -16.98 -19.44 -1.94
CA GLN A 180 -16.18 -18.40 -1.29
C GLN A 180 -15.07 -17.88 -2.22
N ALA A 181 -14.36 -18.78 -2.90
CA ALA A 181 -13.34 -18.39 -3.87
C ALA A 181 -13.94 -17.59 -5.03
N LEU A 182 -15.08 -18.01 -5.58
CA LEU A 182 -15.79 -17.30 -6.64
C LEU A 182 -16.20 -15.89 -6.21
N VAL A 183 -16.81 -15.76 -5.03
CA VAL A 183 -17.23 -14.46 -4.49
C VAL A 183 -16.03 -13.53 -4.31
N SER A 184 -14.89 -14.03 -3.82
CA SER A 184 -13.68 -13.19 -3.63
C SER A 184 -13.17 -12.55 -4.94
N TYR A 185 -13.35 -13.21 -6.09
CA TYR A 185 -13.03 -12.62 -7.41
C TYR A 185 -14.11 -11.65 -7.90
N ILE A 186 -15.39 -11.93 -7.61
CA ILE A 186 -16.51 -11.04 -7.98
C ILE A 186 -16.45 -9.72 -7.20
N THR A 187 -16.14 -9.78 -5.91
CA THR A 187 -16.06 -8.60 -5.02
C THR A 187 -14.75 -7.83 -5.16
N GLY A 188 -13.74 -8.42 -5.80
CA GLY A 188 -12.44 -7.80 -6.04
C GLY A 188 -11.41 -8.03 -4.94
N GLU A 189 -11.77 -8.75 -3.87
CA GLU A 189 -10.84 -9.18 -2.81
C GLU A 189 -9.64 -9.93 -3.38
N LYS A 190 -9.86 -10.77 -4.40
CA LYS A 190 -8.80 -11.41 -5.17
C LYS A 190 -8.65 -10.77 -6.55
N PHE A 191 -7.43 -10.35 -6.84
CA PHE A 191 -7.05 -9.83 -8.14
C PHE A 191 -7.01 -10.96 -9.18
N LEU A 192 -7.67 -10.73 -10.33
CA LEU A 192 -7.52 -11.57 -11.53
C LEU A 192 -6.75 -10.81 -12.62
N ARG A 193 -7.28 -9.64 -12.99
CA ARG A 193 -6.82 -8.76 -14.06
C ARG A 193 -7.51 -7.40 -13.95
N ASP A 194 -7.06 -6.44 -14.75
CA ASP A 194 -7.47 -5.03 -14.74
C ASP A 194 -7.50 -4.42 -16.16
N ASP A 195 -7.25 -5.20 -17.21
CA ASP A 195 -7.28 -4.79 -18.64
C ASP A 195 -8.63 -5.00 -19.32
N SER A 196 -9.58 -5.66 -18.66
CA SER A 196 -10.92 -5.92 -19.18
C SER A 196 -11.99 -5.41 -18.22
N GLN A 197 -13.03 -4.76 -18.75
CA GLN A 197 -14.19 -4.28 -17.98
C GLN A 197 -15.03 -5.43 -17.38
N THR A 198 -14.91 -6.63 -17.95
CA THR A 198 -15.66 -7.81 -17.51
C THR A 198 -14.73 -8.99 -17.26
N LEU A 199 -15.06 -9.82 -16.29
CA LEU A 199 -14.41 -11.11 -16.06
C LEU A 199 -15.10 -12.23 -16.84
N ASP A 200 -14.32 -13.23 -17.24
CA ASP A 200 -14.80 -14.49 -17.82
C ASP A 200 -14.87 -15.57 -16.72
N LEU A 201 -15.98 -16.28 -16.62
CA LEU A 201 -16.16 -17.37 -15.67
C LEU A 201 -15.13 -18.50 -15.88
N LEU A 202 -14.71 -18.76 -17.13
CA LEU A 202 -13.72 -19.80 -17.41
C LEU A 202 -12.35 -19.41 -16.83
N GLU A 203 -11.97 -18.14 -16.95
CA GLU A 203 -10.72 -17.59 -16.42
C GLU A 203 -10.72 -17.58 -14.89
N VAL A 204 -11.80 -17.07 -14.28
CA VAL A 204 -12.02 -17.11 -12.83
C VAL A 204 -11.93 -18.55 -12.33
N GLY A 205 -12.60 -19.48 -13.01
CA GLY A 205 -12.58 -20.89 -12.67
C GLY A 205 -11.18 -21.51 -12.64
N ARG A 206 -10.31 -21.15 -13.60
CA ARG A 206 -8.92 -21.67 -13.65
C ARG A 206 -8.11 -21.25 -12.43
N ARG A 207 -8.25 -20.00 -11.97
CA ARG A 207 -7.58 -19.54 -10.75
C ARG A 207 -8.15 -20.18 -9.49
N ILE A 208 -9.46 -20.39 -9.43
CA ILE A 208 -10.09 -21.13 -8.34
C ILE A 208 -9.54 -22.56 -8.28
N HIS A 209 -9.35 -23.22 -9.43
CA HIS A 209 -8.77 -24.56 -9.51
C HIS A 209 -7.35 -24.62 -8.91
N GLU A 210 -6.48 -23.66 -9.22
CA GLU A 210 -5.13 -23.58 -8.65
C GLU A 210 -5.18 -23.56 -7.11
N GLY A 211 -6.05 -22.76 -6.51
CA GLY A 211 -6.20 -22.67 -5.06
C GLY A 211 -6.84 -23.90 -4.41
N LEU A 212 -7.87 -24.48 -5.02
CA LEU A 212 -8.61 -25.62 -4.44
C LEU A 212 -7.88 -26.96 -4.62
N SER A 213 -6.98 -27.08 -5.60
CA SER A 213 -6.18 -28.28 -5.82
C SER A 213 -5.36 -28.68 -4.58
N VAL A 214 -4.90 -27.68 -3.81
CA VAL A 214 -4.12 -27.85 -2.58
C VAL A 214 -4.91 -28.57 -1.49
N ILE A 215 -6.23 -28.37 -1.44
CA ILE A 215 -7.12 -29.01 -0.46
C ILE A 215 -7.82 -30.26 -1.02
N GLY A 216 -7.40 -30.75 -2.19
CA GLY A 216 -7.90 -31.98 -2.80
C GLY A 216 -9.30 -31.90 -3.40
N GLN A 217 -9.74 -30.70 -3.81
CA GLN A 217 -10.98 -30.48 -4.57
C GLN A 217 -10.61 -29.94 -5.95
N SER A 218 -11.09 -30.58 -7.01
CA SER A 218 -10.74 -30.25 -8.39
C SER A 218 -11.97 -29.77 -9.17
N PRO A 219 -12.17 -28.45 -9.31
CA PRO A 219 -13.22 -27.91 -10.16
C PRO A 219 -13.06 -28.34 -11.61
N VAL A 220 -14.18 -28.61 -12.28
CA VAL A 220 -14.27 -28.91 -13.71
C VAL A 220 -14.81 -27.70 -14.43
N MET A 221 -14.16 -27.32 -15.52
CA MET A 221 -14.51 -26.15 -16.32
C MET A 221 -14.67 -26.55 -17.77
N TRP A 222 -15.72 -26.07 -18.41
CA TRP A 222 -15.94 -26.27 -19.83
C TRP A 222 -16.51 -24.99 -20.44
N GLY A 223 -16.07 -24.65 -21.64
CA GLY A 223 -16.55 -23.48 -22.34
C GLY A 223 -16.59 -23.73 -23.85
N LEU A 224 -17.70 -23.34 -24.46
CA LEU A 224 -17.84 -23.21 -25.91
C LEU A 224 -18.21 -21.76 -26.19
N ASN A 225 -17.30 -21.03 -26.83
CA ASN A 225 -17.57 -19.67 -27.26
C ASN A 225 -17.07 -19.48 -28.70
N LEU A 226 -17.98 -19.17 -29.61
CA LEU A 226 -17.69 -18.99 -31.03
C LEU A 226 -17.76 -17.52 -31.46
N TYR A 227 -18.38 -16.64 -30.65
CA TYR A 227 -18.64 -15.25 -31.03
C TYR A 227 -18.59 -14.30 -29.82
N GLY A 228 -17.68 -13.32 -29.89
CA GLY A 228 -17.52 -12.27 -28.88
C GLY A 228 -16.80 -12.72 -27.61
N PRO A 229 -16.29 -11.79 -26.80
CA PRO A 229 -15.64 -12.13 -25.53
C PRO A 229 -16.71 -12.64 -24.53
N PRO A 230 -16.47 -13.77 -23.83
CA PRO A 230 -17.40 -14.26 -22.82
C PRO A 230 -17.47 -13.26 -21.66
N GLN A 231 -18.67 -13.01 -21.15
CA GLN A 231 -18.90 -12.06 -20.05
C GLN A 231 -19.63 -12.76 -18.90
N PHE A 232 -19.07 -12.67 -17.70
CA PHE A 232 -19.65 -13.19 -16.47
C PHE A 232 -20.05 -12.07 -15.51
N CYS A 233 -19.10 -11.26 -15.05
CA CYS A 233 -19.38 -10.13 -14.17
C CYS A 233 -18.53 -8.92 -14.53
N ILE A 234 -18.81 -7.76 -13.93
CA ILE A 234 -17.90 -6.61 -14.02
C ILE A 234 -16.61 -6.96 -13.31
N ASN A 235 -15.49 -6.52 -13.88
CA ASN A 235 -14.21 -6.59 -13.24
C ASN A 235 -14.06 -5.44 -12.23
N PRO A 236 -14.10 -5.71 -10.91
CA PRO A 236 -13.96 -4.67 -9.90
C PRO A 236 -12.58 -4.01 -9.92
N ASN A 237 -11.58 -4.69 -10.50
CA ASN A 237 -10.21 -4.20 -10.62
C ASN A 237 -9.93 -3.50 -11.96
N TYR A 238 -10.92 -3.29 -12.82
CA TYR A 238 -10.69 -2.59 -14.08
C TYR A 238 -10.35 -1.12 -13.83
N SER A 239 -9.11 -0.73 -14.12
CA SER A 239 -8.67 0.66 -14.06
C SER A 239 -8.38 1.17 -15.47
N LEU A 240 -9.00 2.30 -15.83
CA LEU A 240 -8.66 3.01 -17.08
C LEU A 240 -7.26 3.65 -16.97
N ASN A 241 -6.85 4.04 -15.76
CA ASN A 241 -5.59 4.72 -15.50
C ASN A 241 -4.37 3.80 -15.69
N ASP A 242 -4.48 2.50 -15.41
CA ASP A 242 -3.35 1.58 -15.63
C ASP A 242 -3.13 1.29 -17.11
N SER A 243 -4.07 1.62 -18.02
CA SER A 243 -3.86 1.45 -19.47
C SER A 243 -2.63 2.24 -19.95
N GLU A 244 -2.46 3.46 -19.46
CA GLU A 244 -1.30 4.30 -19.79
C GLU A 244 -0.03 3.72 -19.17
N LEU A 245 -0.09 3.22 -17.93
CA LEU A 245 1.04 2.56 -17.27
C LEU A 245 1.45 1.27 -17.99
N ARG A 246 0.48 0.45 -18.42
CA ARG A 246 0.73 -0.71 -19.29
C ARG A 246 1.37 -0.26 -20.58
N GLN A 247 0.94 0.83 -21.19
CA GLN A 247 1.53 1.31 -22.43
C GLN A 247 2.98 1.75 -22.21
N ALA A 248 3.24 2.56 -21.18
CA ALA A 248 4.59 3.00 -20.81
C ALA A 248 5.53 1.81 -20.54
N LEU A 249 5.02 0.75 -19.92
CA LEU A 249 5.76 -0.50 -19.66
C LEU A 249 5.82 -1.44 -20.87
N LYS A 250 4.88 -1.35 -21.83
CA LYS A 250 4.81 -2.18 -23.05
C LYS A 250 5.52 -1.57 -24.26
N THR A 251 5.83 -0.26 -24.27
CA THR A 251 6.50 0.41 -25.39
C THR A 251 7.97 0.00 -25.47
N GLY A 252 8.19 -1.27 -25.79
CA GLY A 252 9.45 -1.80 -26.22
C GLY A 252 9.57 -1.76 -27.74
N GLY A 253 10.45 -0.91 -28.24
CA GLY A 253 11.01 -1.09 -29.59
C GLY A 253 12.06 -2.20 -29.58
N ASP A 254 12.62 -2.58 -30.73
CA ASP A 254 13.65 -3.62 -30.84
C ASP A 254 15.04 -3.24 -30.26
N THR A 255 15.11 -2.38 -29.23
CA THR A 255 16.35 -1.81 -28.67
C THR A 255 16.75 -2.46 -27.34
N TYR A 256 18.06 -2.63 -27.13
CA TYR A 256 18.66 -3.28 -25.95
C TYR A 256 18.43 -2.55 -24.61
N ASP A 257 18.06 -1.26 -24.62
CA ASP A 257 17.88 -0.44 -23.41
C ASP A 257 16.41 -0.41 -22.94
N GLN A 258 15.95 -1.51 -22.33
CA GLN A 258 14.60 -1.63 -21.77
C GLN A 258 14.55 -2.44 -20.47
N PRO A 259 13.57 -2.14 -19.58
CA PRO A 259 13.35 -2.92 -18.38
C PRO A 259 13.12 -4.40 -18.66
N THR A 260 13.69 -5.26 -17.82
CA THR A 260 13.45 -6.70 -17.92
C THR A 260 12.02 -7.04 -17.47
N GLN A 261 11.48 -8.19 -17.92
CA GLN A 261 10.17 -8.66 -17.45
C GLN A 261 10.09 -8.79 -15.92
N ARG A 262 11.23 -9.07 -15.27
CA ARG A 262 11.32 -9.14 -13.81
C ARG A 262 11.13 -7.76 -13.18
N GLU A 263 11.86 -6.75 -13.63
CA GLU A 263 11.73 -5.37 -13.13
C GLU A 263 10.31 -4.82 -13.31
N ILE A 264 9.70 -5.07 -14.49
CA ILE A 264 8.30 -4.72 -14.75
C ILE A 264 7.36 -5.45 -13.79
N SER A 265 7.60 -6.73 -13.53
CA SER A 265 6.80 -7.52 -12.59
C SER A 265 6.92 -7.00 -11.15
N ASP A 266 8.10 -6.54 -10.74
CA ASP A 266 8.33 -6.00 -9.40
C ASP A 266 7.57 -4.68 -9.21
N LEU A 267 7.57 -3.79 -10.20
CA LEU A 267 6.73 -2.57 -10.19
C LEU A 267 5.24 -2.88 -10.12
N TRP A 268 4.74 -3.85 -10.91
CA TRP A 268 3.34 -4.26 -10.84
C TRP A 268 2.97 -4.82 -9.47
N LYS A 269 3.85 -5.62 -8.87
CA LYS A 269 3.62 -6.18 -7.54
C LYS A 269 3.41 -5.06 -6.52
N ILE A 270 4.29 -4.05 -6.52
CA ILE A 270 4.19 -2.89 -5.61
C ILE A 270 2.90 -2.11 -5.88
N HIS A 271 2.63 -1.80 -7.16
CA HIS A 271 1.40 -1.09 -7.55
C HIS A 271 0.16 -1.82 -7.03
N TYR A 272 0.05 -3.13 -7.22
CA TYR A 272 -1.15 -3.86 -6.83
C TYR A 272 -1.31 -4.07 -5.32
N THR A 273 -0.22 -4.02 -4.54
CA THR A 273 -0.29 -4.16 -3.07
C THR A 273 -0.53 -2.85 -2.33
N LEU A 274 -0.55 -1.71 -3.04
CA LEU A 274 -0.91 -0.42 -2.45
C LEU A 274 -2.44 -0.27 -2.33
N PRO A 275 -2.93 0.37 -1.24
CA PRO A 275 -2.17 0.97 -0.14
C PRO A 275 -1.80 0.01 1.02
N GLU A 276 -2.17 -1.27 0.97
CA GLU A 276 -2.07 -2.20 2.10
C GLU A 276 -0.63 -2.53 2.52
N VAL A 277 0.30 -2.57 1.57
CA VAL A 277 1.72 -2.83 1.82
C VAL A 277 2.54 -1.68 1.28
N TRP A 278 3.25 -1.00 2.19
CA TRP A 278 4.13 0.11 1.86
C TRP A 278 5.53 -0.13 2.42
N GLU A 279 6.52 -0.24 1.53
CA GLU A 279 7.92 -0.40 1.86
C GLU A 279 8.75 0.55 0.97
N PRO A 280 9.17 1.72 1.49
CA PRO A 280 9.82 2.77 0.70
C PRO A 280 11.05 2.28 -0.07
N ARG A 281 11.89 1.45 0.55
CA ARG A 281 13.10 0.91 -0.08
C ARG A 281 12.77 0.04 -1.29
N VAL A 282 11.82 -0.89 -1.13
CA VAL A 282 11.37 -1.76 -2.23
C VAL A 282 10.77 -0.95 -3.38
N PHE A 283 10.02 0.12 -3.07
CA PHE A 283 9.50 1.05 -4.07
C PHE A 283 10.61 1.74 -4.86
N VAL A 284 11.55 2.38 -4.15
CA VAL A 284 12.65 3.14 -4.76
C VAL A 284 13.55 2.23 -5.60
N ASP A 285 13.89 1.04 -5.10
CA ASP A 285 14.78 0.12 -5.78
C ASP A 285 14.15 -0.45 -7.06
N ALA A 286 12.86 -0.83 -7.01
CA ALA A 286 12.16 -1.35 -8.19
C ALA A 286 11.98 -0.28 -9.27
N LEU A 287 11.62 0.95 -8.89
CA LEU A 287 11.49 2.06 -9.83
C LEU A 287 12.85 2.45 -10.41
N SER A 288 13.88 2.57 -9.57
CA SER A 288 15.24 2.91 -10.02
C SER A 288 15.77 1.88 -11.03
N ALA A 289 15.56 0.58 -10.79
CA ALA A 289 15.96 -0.47 -11.73
C ALA A 289 15.29 -0.30 -13.11
N CYS A 290 13.99 0.02 -13.14
CA CYS A 290 13.29 0.32 -14.40
C CYS A 290 13.79 1.60 -15.07
N LEU A 291 14.11 2.65 -14.32
CA LEU A 291 14.63 3.90 -14.88
C LEU A 291 16.05 3.73 -15.43
N GLU A 292 16.91 2.98 -14.73
CA GLU A 292 18.27 2.64 -15.17
C GLU A 292 18.26 1.87 -16.50
N ALA A 293 17.29 0.97 -16.69
CA ALA A 293 17.21 0.12 -17.88
C ALA A 293 17.01 0.89 -19.19
N PHE A 294 16.53 2.14 -19.17
CA PHE A 294 16.38 2.99 -20.36
C PHE A 294 17.69 3.66 -20.82
N GLY A 295 18.82 3.41 -20.17
CA GLY A 295 20.15 3.78 -20.67
C GLY A 295 20.31 5.29 -20.86
N SER A 296 20.35 5.78 -22.10
CA SER A 296 20.47 7.21 -22.41
C SER A 296 19.14 7.88 -22.79
N ASP A 297 18.02 7.16 -22.83
CA ASP A 297 16.71 7.70 -23.23
C ASP A 297 15.98 8.38 -22.05
N GLY A 298 16.41 9.60 -21.74
CA GLY A 298 15.79 10.42 -20.70
C GLY A 298 14.31 10.74 -20.93
N SER A 299 13.81 10.67 -22.18
CA SER A 299 12.39 10.91 -22.46
C SER A 299 11.53 9.71 -22.06
N ARG A 300 11.99 8.49 -22.29
CA ARG A 300 11.27 7.29 -21.84
C ARG A 300 11.30 7.15 -20.32
N ARG A 301 12.44 7.46 -19.69
CA ARG A 301 12.54 7.55 -18.23
C ARG A 301 11.49 8.49 -17.63
N GLY A 302 11.45 9.73 -18.10
CA GLY A 302 10.52 10.74 -17.61
C GLY A 302 9.05 10.34 -17.81
N MET A 303 8.74 9.73 -18.97
CA MET A 303 7.40 9.21 -19.26
C MET A 303 7.00 8.09 -18.29
N LEU A 304 7.84 7.07 -18.11
CA LEU A 304 7.54 5.98 -17.17
C LEU A 304 7.36 6.51 -15.75
N ALA A 305 8.30 7.33 -15.27
CA ALA A 305 8.25 7.87 -13.91
C ALA A 305 6.95 8.66 -13.68
N ARG A 306 6.54 9.50 -14.65
CA ARG A 306 5.31 10.29 -14.55
C ARG A 306 4.08 9.40 -14.51
N THR A 307 3.96 8.48 -15.47
CA THR A 307 2.79 7.59 -15.54
C THR A 307 2.69 6.69 -14.31
N TYR A 308 3.83 6.22 -13.78
CA TYR A 308 3.86 5.43 -12.56
C TYR A 308 3.49 6.25 -11.32
N TYR A 309 3.96 7.50 -11.23
CA TYR A 309 3.57 8.44 -10.17
C TYR A 309 2.05 8.68 -10.17
N GLU A 310 1.47 9.03 -11.33
CA GLU A 310 0.05 9.33 -11.48
C GLU A 310 -0.84 8.10 -11.17
N ALA A 311 -0.41 6.91 -11.61
CA ALA A 311 -1.09 5.66 -11.30
C ALA A 311 -1.03 5.33 -9.79
N THR A 312 0.14 5.52 -9.17
CA THR A 312 0.35 5.32 -7.72
C THR A 312 -0.53 6.28 -6.92
N CYS A 313 -0.50 7.57 -7.25
CA CYS A 313 -1.33 8.61 -6.62
C CYS A 313 -2.81 8.29 -6.74
N SER A 314 -3.28 7.85 -7.90
CA SER A 314 -4.68 7.44 -8.13
C SER A 314 -5.10 6.29 -7.21
N ARG A 315 -4.18 5.38 -6.90
CA ARG A 315 -4.46 4.17 -6.13
C ARG A 315 -4.52 4.41 -4.63
N ILE A 316 -3.69 5.32 -4.12
CA ILE A 316 -3.65 5.66 -2.69
C ILE A 316 -4.71 6.71 -2.29
N VAL A 317 -5.51 7.22 -3.26
CA VAL A 317 -6.61 8.15 -2.96
C VAL A 317 -7.58 7.49 -1.96
N GLY A 318 -7.80 8.15 -0.82
CA GLY A 318 -8.70 7.66 0.22
C GLY A 318 -8.07 6.66 1.20
N SER A 319 -6.75 6.45 1.15
CA SER A 319 -6.03 5.75 2.21
C SER A 319 -6.29 6.39 3.57
N SER A 320 -6.42 5.57 4.62
CA SER A 320 -6.54 6.04 6.01
C SER A 320 -5.20 6.50 6.60
N GLU A 321 -4.07 6.11 5.99
CA GLU A 321 -2.74 6.50 6.43
C GLU A 321 -2.40 7.92 5.98
N VAL A 322 -2.42 8.88 6.92
CA VAL A 322 -2.29 10.32 6.65
C VAL A 322 -0.97 10.68 5.97
N MET A 323 0.13 10.04 6.35
CA MET A 323 1.46 10.36 5.83
C MET A 323 1.84 9.59 4.55
N LEU A 324 1.06 8.59 4.14
CA LEU A 324 1.41 7.71 3.02
C LEU A 324 1.67 8.49 1.73
N ARG A 325 0.88 9.53 1.45
CA ARG A 325 1.05 10.33 0.24
C ARG A 325 2.35 11.15 0.26
N SER A 326 2.72 11.72 1.41
CA SER A 326 4.00 12.41 1.57
C SER A 326 5.19 11.45 1.40
N GLU A 327 5.10 10.24 1.96
CA GLU A 327 6.14 9.23 1.82
C GLU A 327 6.28 8.73 0.37
N VAL A 328 5.17 8.56 -0.36
CA VAL A 328 5.19 8.21 -1.80
C VAL A 328 5.83 9.33 -2.62
N CYS A 329 5.53 10.60 -2.34
CA CYS A 329 6.18 11.73 -3.01
C CYS A 329 7.69 11.72 -2.73
N ALA A 330 8.10 11.53 -1.47
CA ALA A 330 9.51 11.44 -1.11
C ALA A 330 10.22 10.24 -1.77
N ALA A 331 9.55 9.08 -1.88
CA ALA A 331 10.09 7.91 -2.56
C ALA A 331 10.25 8.15 -4.07
N MET A 332 9.29 8.84 -4.70
CA MET A 332 9.41 9.27 -6.09
C MET A 332 10.59 10.24 -6.27
N LEU A 333 10.75 11.23 -5.41
CA LEU A 333 11.90 12.14 -5.44
C LEU A 333 13.23 11.39 -5.25
N ALA A 334 13.27 10.42 -4.33
CA ALA A 334 14.44 9.59 -4.08
C ALA A 334 14.84 8.77 -5.32
N ALA A 335 13.88 8.20 -6.05
CA ALA A 335 14.14 7.48 -7.30
C ALA A 335 14.56 8.41 -8.46
N LEU A 336 14.13 9.68 -8.45
CA LEU A 336 14.46 10.67 -9.48
C LEU A 336 15.79 11.40 -9.24
N LEU A 337 16.34 11.36 -8.01
CA LEU A 337 17.59 12.05 -7.65
C LEU A 337 18.75 11.82 -8.64
N PRO A 338 19.05 10.57 -9.08
CA PRO A 338 20.11 10.33 -10.06
C PRO A 338 19.86 10.97 -11.44
N TRP A 339 18.59 11.26 -11.74
CA TRP A 339 18.10 11.62 -13.07
C TRP A 339 17.67 13.08 -13.19
N LEU A 340 17.95 13.93 -12.19
CA LEU A 340 17.59 15.36 -12.23
C LEU A 340 18.27 16.15 -13.38
N HIS A 341 19.29 15.57 -14.02
CA HIS A 341 19.89 16.13 -15.23
C HIS A 341 19.01 15.97 -16.49
N ASP A 342 18.05 15.03 -16.48
CA ASP A 342 17.09 14.84 -17.57
C ASP A 342 15.91 15.81 -17.40
N ALA A 343 15.61 16.60 -18.44
CA ALA A 343 14.60 17.66 -18.38
C ALA A 343 13.19 17.17 -17.98
N GLN A 344 12.77 15.98 -18.45
CA GLN A 344 11.45 15.43 -18.11
C GLN A 344 11.39 14.90 -16.67
N CYS A 345 12.46 14.26 -16.19
CA CYS A 345 12.59 13.83 -14.81
C CYS A 345 12.63 15.02 -13.86
N TYR A 346 13.37 16.08 -14.21
CA TYR A 346 13.41 17.32 -13.44
C TYR A 346 12.05 18.00 -13.34
N GLN A 347 11.30 18.08 -14.46
CA GLN A 347 9.96 18.64 -14.44
C GLN A 347 9.01 17.81 -13.57
N LEU A 348 9.07 16.48 -13.66
CA LEU A 348 8.30 15.61 -12.76
C LEU A 348 8.70 15.81 -11.30
N ALA A 349 10.00 15.86 -10.98
CA ALA A 349 10.48 16.09 -9.62
C ALA A 349 9.97 17.43 -9.07
N ARG A 350 9.90 18.48 -9.90
CA ARG A 350 9.28 19.75 -9.51
C ARG A 350 7.81 19.60 -9.17
N ASP A 351 7.03 18.95 -10.04
CA ASP A 351 5.60 18.71 -9.80
C ASP A 351 5.39 17.89 -8.50
N VAL A 352 6.22 16.87 -8.27
CA VAL A 352 6.18 16.04 -7.05
C VAL A 352 6.59 16.82 -5.80
N CYS A 353 7.54 17.76 -5.90
CA CYS A 353 7.88 18.68 -4.81
C CYS A 353 6.69 19.56 -4.44
N ASP A 354 5.98 20.10 -5.43
CA ASP A 354 4.78 20.93 -5.19
C ASP A 354 3.67 20.13 -4.50
N ASP A 355 3.44 18.88 -4.95
CA ASP A 355 2.51 17.95 -4.29
C ASP A 355 2.94 17.63 -2.85
N LEU A 356 4.21 17.32 -2.62
CA LEU A 356 4.74 17.02 -1.29
C LEU A 356 4.55 18.21 -0.33
N VAL A 357 4.82 19.42 -0.79
CA VAL A 357 4.64 20.65 -0.01
C VAL A 357 3.17 20.87 0.34
N ALA A 358 2.26 20.63 -0.60
CA ALA A 358 0.82 20.73 -0.36
C ALA A 358 0.36 19.72 0.70
N GLU A 359 0.81 18.47 0.61
CA GLU A 359 0.49 17.42 1.58
C GLU A 359 1.04 17.72 2.98
N CYS A 360 2.30 18.14 3.08
CA CYS A 360 2.89 18.52 4.36
C CYS A 360 2.22 19.76 4.98
N SER A 361 1.75 20.70 4.16
CA SER A 361 0.97 21.86 4.64
C SER A 361 -0.41 21.43 5.18
N SER A 362 -1.06 20.47 4.52
CA SER A 362 -2.31 19.86 5.02
C SER A 362 -2.08 19.09 6.33
N ALA A 363 -0.95 18.39 6.44
CA ALA A 363 -0.56 17.67 7.64
C ALA A 363 -0.33 18.62 8.83
N GLN A 364 0.29 19.79 8.62
CA GLN A 364 0.46 20.82 9.67
C GLN A 364 -0.88 21.22 10.30
N LEU A 365 -1.91 21.48 9.47
CA LEU A 365 -3.24 21.85 9.95
C LEU A 365 -3.92 20.69 10.69
N SER A 366 -3.79 19.48 10.15
CA SER A 366 -4.38 18.27 10.72
C SER A 366 -3.78 17.92 12.09
N ILE A 367 -2.45 17.96 12.22
CA ILE A 367 -1.73 17.69 13.48
C ILE A 367 -2.22 18.62 14.58
N ARG A 368 -2.32 19.93 14.30
CA ARG A 368 -2.78 20.91 15.29
C ARG A 368 -4.20 20.62 15.78
N SER A 369 -5.12 20.30 14.85
CA SER A 369 -6.49 19.93 15.21
C SER A 369 -6.51 18.67 16.08
N ILE A 370 -5.84 17.61 15.62
CA ILE A 370 -5.84 16.29 16.27
C ILE A 370 -5.25 16.37 17.68
N VAL A 371 -4.07 16.99 17.84
CA VAL A 371 -3.38 17.08 19.13
C VAL A 371 -4.17 17.94 20.13
N SER A 372 -4.87 18.97 19.65
CA SER A 372 -5.72 19.81 20.50
C SER A 372 -6.95 19.08 21.03
N GLU A 373 -7.49 18.12 20.26
CA GLU A 373 -8.66 17.33 20.60
C GLU A 373 -8.30 16.11 21.47
N ASP A 374 -7.23 15.40 21.11
CA ASP A 374 -6.78 14.19 21.82
C ASP A 374 -5.25 14.13 21.90
N ARG A 375 -4.73 14.27 23.13
CA ARG A 375 -3.30 14.17 23.45
C ARG A 375 -2.74 12.75 23.32
N LEU A 376 -3.57 11.75 23.10
CA LEU A 376 -3.16 10.36 22.87
C LEU A 376 -3.22 9.97 21.39
N ALA A 377 -3.66 10.87 20.52
CA ALA A 377 -3.88 10.57 19.10
C ALA A 377 -2.62 10.19 18.32
N MET A 378 -1.44 10.58 18.82
CA MET A 378 -0.15 10.23 18.18
C MET A 378 0.38 8.85 18.60
N LEU A 379 -0.35 8.10 19.44
CA LEU A 379 -0.05 6.71 19.76
C LEU A 379 -0.54 5.76 18.66
N ARG A 380 0.17 4.66 18.45
CA ARG A 380 -0.12 3.72 17.34
C ARG A 380 -1.45 2.97 17.51
N HIS A 381 -1.89 2.77 18.75
CA HIS A 381 -3.16 2.13 19.07
C HIS A 381 -3.91 2.94 20.14
N PRO A 382 -5.26 2.91 20.15
CA PRO A 382 -6.03 3.50 21.24
C PRO A 382 -5.59 2.89 22.58
N GLY A 383 -4.91 3.68 23.41
CA GLY A 383 -4.36 3.26 24.71
C GLY A 383 -2.85 3.00 24.74
N GLY A 384 -2.15 3.04 23.60
CA GLY A 384 -0.70 2.86 23.50
C GLY A 384 -0.19 1.47 23.88
N GLY A 385 1.14 1.31 23.89
CA GLY A 385 1.80 0.08 24.36
C GLY A 385 3.25 0.31 24.75
N LEU A 386 3.91 -0.71 25.31
CA LEU A 386 5.33 -0.62 25.71
C LEU A 386 6.25 -0.25 24.53
N ALA A 387 5.89 -0.65 23.31
CA ALA A 387 6.63 -0.29 22.11
C ALA A 387 6.63 1.23 21.83
N ASP A 388 5.61 1.97 22.25
CA ASP A 388 5.56 3.43 22.07
C ASP A 388 6.55 4.15 23.00
N LEU A 389 7.06 3.53 24.07
CA LEU A 389 8.15 4.13 24.87
C LEU A 389 9.42 4.35 24.04
N PHE A 390 9.60 3.55 22.98
CA PHE A 390 10.72 3.68 22.04
C PHE A 390 10.29 4.37 20.74
N ASN A 391 9.15 3.97 20.16
CA ASN A 391 8.74 4.43 18.83
C ASN A 391 8.04 5.81 18.82
N HIS A 392 7.46 6.24 19.93
CA HIS A 392 6.75 7.52 19.98
C HIS A 392 7.71 8.72 19.88
N PRO A 393 8.87 8.75 20.58
CA PRO A 393 9.89 9.77 20.34
C PRO A 393 10.31 9.88 18.88
N ILE A 394 10.60 8.74 18.24
CA ILE A 394 10.99 8.68 16.82
C ILE A 394 9.90 9.28 15.93
N ARG A 395 8.63 8.91 16.17
CA ARG A 395 7.47 9.41 15.43
C ARG A 395 7.27 10.92 15.60
N ILE A 396 7.37 11.44 16.83
CA ILE A 396 7.22 12.87 17.09
C ILE A 396 8.32 13.67 16.41
N SER A 397 9.58 13.24 16.50
CA SER A 397 10.69 13.89 15.78
C SER A 397 10.47 13.86 14.27
N ALA A 398 10.01 12.73 13.71
CA ALA A 398 9.69 12.63 12.28
C ALA A 398 8.58 13.60 11.85
N LEU A 399 7.46 13.68 12.60
CA LEU A 399 6.37 14.61 12.31
C LEU A 399 6.83 16.08 12.32
N MET A 400 7.66 16.46 13.29
CA MET A 400 8.26 17.80 13.34
C MET A 400 9.15 18.07 12.12
N ALA A 401 9.82 17.06 11.57
CA ALA A 401 10.68 17.22 10.40
C ALA A 401 9.88 17.32 9.09
N TRP A 402 8.88 16.46 8.89
CA TRP A 402 8.00 16.51 7.72
C TRP A 402 7.28 17.85 7.60
N THR A 403 6.86 18.42 8.72
CA THR A 403 6.20 19.74 8.76
C THR A 403 7.13 20.89 8.41
N ALA A 404 8.46 20.70 8.34
CA ALA A 404 9.40 21.74 7.94
C ALA A 404 9.50 21.92 6.42
N LEU A 405 9.10 20.91 5.62
CA LEU A 405 9.26 20.91 4.16
C LEU A 405 8.58 22.10 3.44
N PRO A 406 7.35 22.54 3.79
CA PRO A 406 6.74 23.71 3.14
C PRO A 406 7.53 25.00 3.31
N VAL A 407 8.20 25.16 4.46
CA VAL A 407 9.04 26.33 4.73
C VAL A 407 10.34 26.24 3.95
N LEU A 408 10.96 25.05 3.90
CA LEU A 408 12.15 24.80 3.09
C LEU A 408 11.89 25.09 1.60
N ALA A 409 10.73 24.68 1.09
CA ALA A 409 10.33 24.91 -0.30
C ALA A 409 10.15 26.39 -0.64
N SER A 410 9.78 27.20 0.35
CA SER A 410 9.59 28.64 0.13
C SER A 410 10.92 29.41 0.18
N GLY A 411 12.00 28.82 0.69
CA GLY A 411 13.32 29.44 0.78
C GLY A 411 13.31 30.80 1.50
N GLU A 412 14.07 31.78 0.98
CA GLU A 412 14.07 33.16 1.49
C GLU A 412 12.74 33.90 1.24
N GLU A 413 11.91 33.40 0.32
CA GLU A 413 10.58 33.94 0.00
C GLU A 413 9.48 33.36 0.90
N ALA A 414 9.84 32.57 1.93
CA ALA A 414 8.90 32.05 2.91
C ALA A 414 8.03 33.16 3.51
N GLY A 415 6.75 33.14 3.12
CA GLY A 415 5.77 34.05 3.67
C GLY A 415 5.64 33.87 5.19
N PRO A 416 5.31 34.94 5.93
CA PRO A 416 5.20 34.89 7.39
C PRO A 416 4.18 33.85 7.87
N GLU A 417 3.17 33.54 7.06
CA GLU A 417 2.16 32.52 7.35
C GLU A 417 2.71 31.09 7.36
N SER A 418 3.54 30.72 6.38
CA SER A 418 4.15 29.39 6.31
C SER A 418 5.11 29.16 7.48
N VAL A 419 5.93 30.17 7.79
CA VAL A 419 6.83 30.16 8.95
C VAL A 419 6.06 30.02 10.26
N ALA A 420 4.99 30.82 10.44
CA ALA A 420 4.16 30.76 11.64
C ALA A 420 3.43 29.42 11.78
N SER A 421 2.96 28.83 10.68
CA SER A 421 2.29 27.53 10.68
C SER A 421 3.22 26.41 11.13
N PHE A 422 4.44 26.36 10.59
CA PHE A 422 5.47 25.41 11.01
C PHE A 422 5.83 25.57 12.49
N ALA A 423 6.16 26.80 12.92
CA ALA A 423 6.54 27.08 14.30
C ALA A 423 5.42 26.70 15.28
N ALA A 424 4.17 27.03 14.96
CA ALA A 424 3.01 26.67 15.78
C ALA A 424 2.81 25.15 15.86
N CYS A 425 3.05 24.41 14.78
CA CYS A 425 2.96 22.95 14.78
C CYS A 425 4.02 22.33 15.72
N VAL A 426 5.26 22.79 15.62
CA VAL A 426 6.35 22.36 16.50
C VAL A 426 6.06 22.70 17.97
N GLU A 427 5.61 23.93 18.23
CA GLU A 427 5.25 24.38 19.58
C GLU A 427 4.14 23.51 20.22
N GLU A 428 3.10 23.17 19.46
CA GLU A 428 2.03 22.28 19.94
C GLU A 428 2.56 20.86 20.25
N LEU A 429 3.44 20.31 19.40
CA LEU A 429 4.04 19.00 19.64
C LEU A 429 4.96 19.00 20.86
N LEU A 430 5.81 20.03 21.04
CA LEU A 430 6.67 20.20 22.22
C LEU A 430 5.83 20.28 23.50
N LYS A 431 4.73 21.05 23.50
CA LYS A 431 3.83 21.21 24.65
C LYS A 431 3.03 19.94 24.98
N ALA A 432 2.55 19.23 23.95
CA ALA A 432 1.73 18.04 24.14
C ALA A 432 2.56 16.82 24.54
N TYR A 433 3.78 16.70 23.99
CA TYR A 433 4.63 15.51 24.13
C TYR A 433 6.05 15.81 24.63
N PRO A 434 6.25 16.57 25.73
CA PRO A 434 7.59 16.94 26.20
C PRO A 434 8.45 15.72 26.54
N ALA A 435 7.84 14.65 27.04
CA ALA A 435 8.54 13.39 27.34
C ALA A 435 9.00 12.61 26.08
N CYS A 436 8.48 12.96 24.90
CA CYS A 436 8.88 12.35 23.63
C CYS A 436 10.03 13.11 22.96
N ILE A 437 10.44 14.26 23.49
CA ILE A 437 11.57 15.05 22.96
C ILE A 437 12.87 14.47 23.53
N THR A 438 13.13 13.21 23.23
CA THR A 438 14.25 12.42 23.73
C THR A 438 14.93 11.72 22.56
N VAL A 439 16.24 11.54 22.63
CA VAL A 439 17.00 10.81 21.61
C VAL A 439 17.15 9.37 22.08
N VAL A 440 16.47 8.46 21.40
CA VAL A 440 16.47 7.02 21.71
C VAL A 440 17.04 6.17 20.59
N CYS A 441 17.08 6.69 19.36
CA CYS A 441 17.55 6.00 18.17
C CYS A 441 18.32 6.95 17.24
N GLU A 442 19.32 6.41 16.53
CA GLU A 442 20.08 7.12 15.51
C GLU A 442 19.21 7.61 14.33
N GLU A 443 18.08 6.94 14.07
CA GLU A 443 17.08 7.35 13.07
C GLU A 443 16.50 8.76 13.33
N GLN A 444 16.66 9.30 14.54
CA GLN A 444 16.24 10.67 14.84
C GLN A 444 17.23 11.72 14.34
N ALA A 445 18.48 11.38 14.03
CA ALA A 445 19.52 12.32 13.60
C ALA A 445 19.07 13.25 12.45
N PRO A 446 18.55 12.74 11.31
CA PRO A 446 18.10 13.60 10.22
C PRO A 446 16.87 14.42 10.58
N THR A 447 15.94 13.85 11.35
CA THR A 447 14.71 14.55 11.73
C THR A 447 15.02 15.74 12.65
N ILE A 448 15.92 15.56 13.63
CA ILE A 448 16.39 16.63 14.51
C ILE A 448 17.14 17.69 13.70
N ALA A 449 18.03 17.27 12.80
CA ALA A 449 18.78 18.18 11.95
C ALA A 449 17.84 19.08 11.12
N VAL A 450 16.86 18.50 10.45
CA VAL A 450 15.90 19.24 9.61
C VAL A 450 15.05 20.19 10.46
N THR A 451 14.41 19.70 11.52
CA THR A 451 13.52 20.53 12.34
C THR A 451 14.25 21.71 12.96
N VAL A 452 15.36 21.46 13.66
CA VAL A 452 16.05 22.50 14.43
C VAL A 452 16.74 23.50 13.50
N SER A 453 17.38 23.04 12.42
CA SER A 453 17.93 23.96 11.41
C SER A 453 16.85 24.87 10.84
N MET A 454 15.66 24.33 10.54
CA MET A 454 14.56 25.15 10.00
C MET A 454 13.99 26.13 11.02
N LEU A 455 13.92 25.78 12.32
CA LEU A 455 13.56 26.74 13.37
C LEU A 455 14.57 27.89 13.46
N LEU A 456 15.87 27.58 13.44
CA LEU A 456 16.94 28.58 13.49
C LEU A 456 16.95 29.47 12.24
N LEU A 457 16.84 28.87 11.06
CA LEU A 457 16.74 29.60 9.78
C LEU A 457 15.48 30.48 9.70
N THR A 458 14.42 30.17 10.43
CA THR A 458 13.19 30.98 10.41
C THR A 458 13.12 31.99 11.56
N GLY A 459 14.15 32.09 12.39
CA GLY A 459 14.20 33.01 13.54
C GLY A 459 13.40 32.54 14.76
N ASN A 460 12.96 31.28 14.81
CA ASN A 460 12.24 30.68 15.93
C ASN A 460 13.21 30.12 16.98
N GLN A 461 14.13 30.97 17.45
CA GLN A 461 15.26 30.54 18.29
C GLN A 461 14.83 29.93 19.62
N ALA A 462 13.81 30.49 20.29
CA ALA A 462 13.32 29.95 21.57
C ALA A 462 12.84 28.49 21.47
N LEU A 463 12.14 28.13 20.37
CA LEU A 463 11.68 26.76 20.14
C LEU A 463 12.87 25.82 19.83
N ALA A 464 13.86 26.32 19.08
CA ALA A 464 15.08 25.57 18.80
C ALA A 464 15.88 25.28 20.08
N GLU A 465 16.05 26.28 20.94
CA GLU A 465 16.72 26.15 22.24
C GLU A 465 15.99 25.17 23.18
N GLU A 466 14.66 25.27 23.25
CA GLU A 466 13.83 24.35 24.04
C GLU A 466 14.00 22.89 23.57
N ALA A 467 13.87 22.63 22.27
CA ALA A 467 14.03 21.29 21.70
C ALA A 467 15.45 20.75 21.92
N LEU A 468 16.48 21.57 21.65
CA LEU A 468 17.88 21.20 21.86
C LEU A 468 18.19 20.91 23.33
N GLY A 469 17.61 21.66 24.27
CA GLY A 469 17.75 21.41 25.69
C GLY A 469 17.25 20.03 26.09
N TYR A 470 16.07 19.63 25.60
CA TYR A 470 15.53 18.30 25.85
C TYR A 470 16.39 17.19 25.22
N TYR A 471 16.79 17.33 23.95
CA TYR A 471 17.63 16.35 23.27
C TYR A 471 19.00 16.20 23.93
N PHE A 472 19.64 17.30 24.31
CA PHE A 472 20.93 17.28 24.99
C PHE A 472 20.83 16.64 26.38
N SER A 473 19.82 17.01 27.17
CA SER A 473 19.56 16.37 28.49
C SER A 473 19.37 14.87 28.34
N SER A 474 18.61 14.43 27.32
CA SER A 474 18.41 13.02 27.03
C SER A 474 19.71 12.30 26.66
N LEU A 475 20.58 12.94 25.87
CA LEU A 475 21.87 12.37 25.50
C LEU A 475 22.80 12.27 26.71
N THR A 476 22.81 13.27 27.59
CA THR A 476 23.63 13.22 28.82
C THR A 476 23.13 12.19 29.81
N ASP A 477 21.81 12.07 29.99
CA ASP A 477 21.19 11.07 30.89
C ASP A 477 21.47 9.63 30.40
N SER A 478 21.45 9.43 29.08
CA SER A 478 21.77 8.15 28.44
C SER A 478 23.27 7.91 28.23
N ARG A 479 24.13 8.90 28.50
CA ARG A 479 25.55 8.93 28.12
C ARG A 479 25.79 8.59 26.64
N SER A 480 24.92 9.11 25.76
CA SER A 480 24.88 8.82 24.33
C SER A 480 24.71 7.33 23.96
N ARG A 481 24.20 6.50 24.88
CA ARG A 481 23.87 5.09 24.61
C ARG A 481 22.46 5.01 24.03
N ILE A 482 22.36 5.40 22.76
CA ILE A 482 21.11 5.32 21.98
C ILE A 482 21.17 4.13 21.02
N ALA A 483 20.02 3.62 20.59
CA ALA A 483 19.94 2.50 19.66
C ALA A 483 20.45 2.86 18.26
N ALA A 484 21.10 1.92 17.59
CA ALA A 484 21.42 2.02 16.17
C ALA A 484 20.15 1.91 15.29
N SER A 485 20.25 2.27 14.01
CA SER A 485 19.15 2.08 13.05
C SER A 485 18.77 0.61 12.89
N SER A 486 17.49 0.32 12.61
CA SER A 486 16.98 -1.05 12.42
C SER A 486 17.19 -2.00 13.63
N THR A 487 17.12 -1.45 14.84
CA THR A 487 17.29 -2.20 16.09
C THR A 487 16.10 -3.14 16.39
N ASP A 488 16.37 -4.34 16.90
CA ASP A 488 15.32 -5.29 17.30
C ASP A 488 14.65 -4.92 18.65
N GLY A 489 13.52 -5.56 18.97
CA GLY A 489 12.77 -5.25 20.19
C GLY A 489 13.54 -5.49 21.50
N LYS A 490 14.57 -6.36 21.50
CA LYS A 490 15.37 -6.65 22.69
C LYS A 490 16.39 -5.54 22.92
N ALA A 491 17.07 -5.12 21.87
CA ALA A 491 18.03 -4.02 21.93
C ALA A 491 17.31 -2.68 22.20
N ALA A 492 16.11 -2.46 21.65
CA ALA A 492 15.28 -1.31 22.03
C ALA A 492 14.92 -1.29 23.53
N LEU A 493 14.53 -2.43 24.09
CA LEU A 493 14.26 -2.55 25.53
C LEU A 493 15.54 -2.34 26.37
N SER A 494 16.67 -2.88 25.92
CA SER A 494 17.96 -2.69 26.58
C SER A 494 18.37 -1.22 26.60
N CYS A 495 18.15 -0.49 25.50
CA CYS A 495 18.38 0.95 25.40
C CYS A 495 17.54 1.70 26.45
N LEU A 496 16.24 1.44 26.52
CA LEU A 496 15.35 2.07 27.50
C LEU A 496 15.77 1.75 28.95
N ALA A 497 16.24 0.53 29.21
CA ALA A 497 16.70 0.11 30.54
C ALA A 497 18.02 0.77 30.95
N SER A 498 18.93 1.03 30.00
CA SER A 498 20.20 1.73 30.27
C SER A 498 19.96 3.20 30.65
N VAL A 499 18.98 3.87 30.04
CA VAL A 499 18.60 5.25 30.41
C VAL A 499 18.12 5.34 31.86
N GLN A 500 17.50 4.29 32.41
CA GLN A 500 17.04 4.27 33.80
C GLN A 500 18.13 3.91 34.83
N GLY A 501 19.39 3.72 34.41
CA GLY A 501 20.48 3.32 35.31
C GLY A 501 20.28 1.93 35.93
N ARG A 502 19.42 1.09 35.33
CA ARG A 502 19.02 -0.23 35.86
C ARG A 502 19.79 -1.39 35.24
N ALA A 503 20.52 -1.16 34.14
CA ALA A 503 21.25 -2.20 33.42
C ALA A 503 22.76 -2.10 33.66
N ASP A 504 23.40 -3.27 33.74
CA ASP A 504 24.86 -3.42 33.71
C ASP A 504 25.41 -2.79 32.42
N GLU A 505 26.41 -1.93 32.52
CA GLU A 505 26.97 -1.17 31.39
C GLU A 505 27.52 -2.08 30.28
N SER A 506 27.77 -3.35 30.60
CA SER A 506 28.27 -4.39 29.70
C SER A 506 27.22 -5.05 28.80
N LEU A 507 25.93 -4.73 28.95
CA LEU A 507 24.84 -5.48 28.30
C LEU A 507 24.18 -4.79 27.08
N PHE A 508 24.55 -3.55 26.74
CA PHE A 508 23.92 -2.85 25.60
C PHE A 508 24.57 -3.26 24.27
N GLU A 509 24.20 -4.44 23.77
CA GLU A 509 24.44 -4.85 22.39
C GLU A 509 23.48 -4.06 21.47
N GLY A 510 24.03 -3.22 20.58
CA GLY A 510 23.24 -2.44 19.60
C GLY A 510 23.25 -0.91 19.78
N ALA A 511 24.18 -0.37 20.57
CA ALA A 511 24.40 1.07 20.64
C ALA A 511 24.91 1.65 19.31
N ALA A 512 24.39 2.80 18.91
CA ALA A 512 25.01 3.61 17.87
C ALA A 512 26.38 4.08 18.34
N ASN A 513 27.44 3.58 17.70
CA ASN A 513 28.82 3.95 18.02
C ASN A 513 29.74 3.78 16.79
N PRO A 514 30.22 4.87 16.17
CA PRO A 514 29.97 6.27 16.51
C PRO A 514 28.52 6.70 16.27
N CYS A 515 28.07 7.77 16.92
CA CYS A 515 26.68 8.25 16.91
C CYS A 515 26.52 9.57 16.13
N GLU A 516 25.73 9.57 15.05
CA GLU A 516 25.51 10.79 14.26
C GLU A 516 24.50 11.76 14.93
N ALA A 517 23.50 11.24 15.66
CA ALA A 517 22.55 12.07 16.40
C ALA A 517 23.24 12.95 17.47
N LEU A 518 24.29 12.41 18.12
CA LEU A 518 25.14 13.17 19.04
C LEU A 518 25.80 14.35 18.32
N ALA A 519 26.39 14.11 17.15
CA ALA A 519 27.04 15.15 16.37
C ALA A 519 26.04 16.24 15.94
N VAL A 520 24.83 15.85 15.53
CA VAL A 520 23.75 16.78 15.15
C VAL A 520 23.37 17.69 16.31
N VAL A 521 23.08 17.15 17.49
CA VAL A 521 22.66 17.93 18.66
C VAL A 521 23.76 18.87 19.14
N LEU A 522 25.01 18.40 19.21
CA LEU A 522 26.12 19.25 19.66
C LEU A 522 26.43 20.37 18.67
N ARG A 523 26.46 20.08 17.36
CA ARG A 523 26.71 21.11 16.34
C ARG A 523 25.58 22.14 16.32
N LEU A 524 24.32 21.71 16.37
CA LEU A 524 23.19 22.63 16.44
C LEU A 524 23.13 23.42 17.75
N GLY A 525 23.61 22.84 18.87
CA GLY A 525 23.82 23.56 20.12
C GLY A 525 24.74 24.77 19.92
N HIS A 526 25.85 24.60 19.20
CA HIS A 526 26.74 25.70 18.86
C HIS A 526 26.07 26.71 17.93
N VAL A 527 25.34 26.24 16.91
CA VAL A 527 24.59 27.13 15.99
C VAL A 527 23.55 27.96 16.74
N ALA A 528 22.93 27.42 17.79
CA ALA A 528 21.96 28.11 18.64
C ALA A 528 22.63 28.99 19.73
N ASN A 529 23.97 29.08 19.77
CA ASN A 529 24.74 29.77 20.81
C ASN A 529 24.54 29.21 22.23
N LEU A 530 24.38 27.88 22.35
CA LEU A 530 24.19 27.17 23.62
C LEU A 530 25.50 26.64 24.23
N ASP A 531 26.66 27.11 23.77
CA ASP A 531 27.99 26.70 24.23
C ASP A 531 28.11 26.77 25.75
N ASP A 532 27.74 27.90 26.35
CA ASP A 532 27.82 28.14 27.80
C ASP A 532 26.91 27.21 28.61
N PHE A 533 25.90 26.60 27.97
CA PHE A 533 24.97 25.66 28.60
C PHE A 533 25.38 24.20 28.37
N PHE A 534 25.95 23.87 27.22
CA PHE A 534 26.29 22.49 26.87
C PHE A 534 27.70 22.12 27.36
N ASP A 535 28.70 22.99 27.15
CA ASP A 535 30.11 22.74 27.48
C ASP A 535 30.30 22.32 28.95
N PRO A 536 29.64 22.91 29.97
CA PRO A 536 29.78 22.49 31.36
C PRO A 536 29.31 21.06 31.67
N TYR A 537 28.51 20.45 30.80
CA TYR A 537 27.97 19.10 30.99
C TYR A 537 28.56 18.07 30.02
N LEU A 538 29.45 18.47 29.10
CA LEU A 538 30.12 17.53 28.17
C LEU A 538 30.88 16.41 28.88
N TRP A 539 31.33 16.60 30.12
CA TRP A 539 31.96 15.55 30.92
C TRP A 539 31.05 14.34 31.18
N GLN A 540 29.73 14.49 31.09
CA GLN A 540 28.78 13.37 31.21
C GLN A 540 28.79 12.46 29.97
N LEU A 541 29.32 12.99 28.87
CA LEU A 541 29.48 12.32 27.58
C LEU A 541 30.94 11.89 27.35
N ASP A 542 31.80 11.91 28.37
CA ASP A 542 33.21 11.53 28.25
C ASP A 542 33.37 10.13 27.63
N GLY A 543 34.19 10.04 26.57
CA GLY A 543 34.39 8.81 25.79
C GLY A 543 33.29 8.49 24.78
N ALA A 544 32.21 9.28 24.68
CA ALA A 544 31.22 9.11 23.63
C ALA A 544 31.81 9.50 22.27
N ALA A 545 31.66 8.63 21.28
CA ALA A 545 32.13 8.88 19.92
C ALA A 545 30.99 9.34 19.01
N GLY A 546 31.22 10.42 18.26
CA GLY A 546 30.31 10.94 17.26
C GLY A 546 30.88 10.85 15.85
N VAL A 547 30.01 10.93 14.85
CA VAL A 547 30.39 10.96 13.43
C VAL A 547 29.55 12.00 12.68
N LEU A 548 30.16 12.65 11.69
CA LEU A 548 29.46 13.42 10.66
C LEU A 548 29.81 12.79 9.31
N PHE A 549 28.83 12.21 8.62
CA PHE A 549 29.03 11.75 7.24
C PHE A 549 28.72 12.89 6.26
N VAL A 550 29.77 13.49 5.68
CA VAL A 550 29.64 14.61 4.74
C VAL A 550 29.84 14.12 3.32
N THR A 551 28.92 14.44 2.42
CA THR A 551 28.96 14.08 0.99
C THR A 551 28.45 15.23 0.12
N ASP A 552 28.94 15.31 -1.11
CA ASP A 552 28.42 16.15 -2.20
C ASP A 552 27.78 15.31 -3.32
N ALA A 553 27.74 13.99 -3.17
CA ALA A 553 27.14 13.06 -4.13
C ALA A 553 25.61 12.97 -3.95
N TRP A 554 24.93 14.09 -4.15
CA TRP A 554 23.47 14.22 -3.97
C TRP A 554 22.65 13.25 -4.85
N ALA A 555 23.19 12.88 -6.02
CA ALA A 555 22.58 11.89 -6.91
C ALA A 555 22.53 10.47 -6.29
N GLU A 556 23.47 10.14 -5.40
CA GLU A 556 23.55 8.85 -4.71
C GLU A 556 22.82 8.88 -3.36
N PHE A 557 22.20 10.02 -2.99
CA PHE A 557 21.68 10.21 -1.64
C PHE A 557 20.48 9.30 -1.32
N SER A 558 19.85 8.67 -2.31
CA SER A 558 18.85 7.61 -2.13
C SER A 558 19.41 6.19 -2.15
N ALA A 559 20.67 5.99 -2.56
CA ALA A 559 21.28 4.67 -2.68
C ALA A 559 21.46 4.00 -1.31
N GLU A 560 21.52 2.66 -1.30
CA GLU A 560 21.86 1.89 -0.10
C GLU A 560 23.28 2.22 0.40
N ARG A 561 24.17 2.58 -0.53
CA ARG A 561 25.53 2.99 -0.22
C ARG A 561 25.93 4.21 -1.04
N ILE A 562 26.31 5.27 -0.35
CA ILE A 562 26.89 6.48 -0.96
C ILE A 562 28.39 6.23 -1.13
N SER A 563 28.87 6.25 -2.37
CA SER A 563 30.24 5.87 -2.74
C SER A 563 31.26 6.98 -2.49
N GLN A 564 30.81 8.24 -2.53
CA GLN A 564 31.62 9.43 -2.29
C GLN A 564 31.18 10.11 -0.99
N GLY A 565 32.11 10.31 -0.07
CA GLY A 565 31.84 11.00 1.19
C GLY A 565 32.97 10.81 2.18
N ARG A 566 32.94 11.58 3.26
CA ARG A 566 33.92 11.53 4.34
C ARG A 566 33.23 11.34 5.68
N ASN A 567 33.73 10.39 6.45
CA ASN A 567 33.34 10.23 7.86
C ASN A 567 34.28 11.08 8.71
N CYS A 568 33.73 12.10 9.37
CA CYS A 568 34.44 12.91 10.36
C CYS A 568 34.06 12.41 11.76
N THR A 569 34.89 11.53 12.31
CA THR A 569 34.68 10.97 13.65
C THR A 569 35.40 11.78 14.72
N PHE A 570 34.81 11.86 15.92
CA PHE A 570 35.42 12.50 17.09
C PHE A 570 35.02 11.77 18.37
N GLU A 571 35.81 11.92 19.42
CA GLU A 571 35.51 11.43 20.76
C GLU A 571 35.49 12.59 21.77
N ILE A 572 34.41 12.69 22.56
CA ILE A 572 34.29 13.70 23.62
C ILE A 572 35.30 13.41 24.73
N GLY A 573 36.00 14.44 25.20
CA GLY A 573 37.06 14.33 26.22
C GLY A 573 38.43 13.92 25.66
N ARG A 574 38.49 13.57 24.36
CA ARG A 574 39.74 13.29 23.64
C ARG A 574 40.01 14.29 22.53
N ASP A 575 39.08 14.40 21.58
CA ASP A 575 39.18 15.28 20.41
C ASP A 575 38.38 16.57 20.62
N VAL A 576 37.21 16.47 21.25
CA VAL A 576 36.27 17.57 21.48
C VAL A 576 36.07 17.81 22.98
N PHE A 577 36.37 19.02 23.42
CA PHE A 577 36.17 19.53 24.79
C PHE A 577 35.16 20.68 24.84
N ARG A 578 34.86 21.29 23.69
CA ARG A 578 33.86 22.34 23.51
C ARG A 578 33.09 22.13 22.24
N ILE A 579 31.78 22.35 22.24
CA ILE A 579 30.94 22.10 21.07
C ILE A 579 31.32 22.99 19.87
N ALA A 580 31.88 24.18 20.11
CA ALA A 580 32.41 25.06 19.07
C ALA A 580 33.45 24.39 18.15
N GLN A 581 34.20 23.39 18.65
CA GLN A 581 35.19 22.66 17.85
C GLN A 581 34.54 21.83 16.73
N LEU A 582 33.25 21.51 16.84
CA LEU A 582 32.53 20.79 15.79
C LEU A 582 32.20 21.68 14.57
N ALA A 583 32.26 23.00 14.71
CA ALA A 583 32.09 23.94 13.61
C ALA A 583 33.26 23.94 12.62
N ASP A 584 34.44 23.44 13.03
CA ASP A 584 35.64 23.40 12.18
C ASP A 584 35.53 22.35 11.04
N VAL A 585 34.56 21.44 11.12
CA VAL A 585 34.32 20.44 10.06
C VAL A 585 33.62 21.12 8.88
N ASP A 586 34.34 21.23 7.76
CA ASP A 586 33.88 21.88 6.51
C ASP A 586 32.67 21.19 5.83
N ILE A 587 31.51 21.84 5.82
CA ILE A 587 30.29 21.36 5.14
C ILE A 587 29.92 22.34 4.02
N SER A 588 30.89 22.73 3.20
CA SER A 588 30.69 23.74 2.15
C SER A 588 29.83 23.30 0.96
N ALA A 589 29.61 21.99 0.77
CA ALA A 589 28.78 21.48 -0.31
C ALA A 589 27.28 21.67 0.01
N SER A 590 26.55 22.29 -0.92
CA SER A 590 25.08 22.42 -0.89
C SER A 590 24.49 22.00 -2.24
N PRO A 591 23.27 21.43 -2.29
CA PRO A 591 22.62 21.07 -3.55
C PRO A 591 22.37 22.31 -4.43
N SER A 592 22.38 22.13 -5.75
CA SER A 592 22.47 23.22 -6.74
C SER A 592 21.22 24.11 -6.82
N ASP A 593 20.05 23.54 -6.58
CA ASP A 593 18.75 24.20 -6.74
C ASP A 593 17.72 23.68 -5.74
N LEU A 594 16.59 24.38 -5.66
CA LEU A 594 15.51 24.09 -4.71
C LEU A 594 14.89 22.70 -4.88
N VAL A 595 14.77 22.18 -6.10
CA VAL A 595 14.18 20.85 -6.36
C VAL A 595 15.12 19.79 -5.82
N GLN A 596 16.42 19.89 -6.11
CA GLN A 596 17.41 18.97 -5.57
C GLN A 596 17.49 19.07 -4.03
N ARG A 597 17.43 20.27 -3.45
CA ARG A 597 17.40 20.48 -1.99
C ARG A 597 16.22 19.76 -1.35
N LEU A 598 15.01 19.96 -1.87
CA LEU A 598 13.81 19.30 -1.37
C LEU A 598 13.88 17.78 -1.53
N ALA A 599 14.34 17.29 -2.68
CA ALA A 599 14.49 15.86 -2.92
C ALA A 599 15.49 15.20 -1.95
N VAL A 600 16.64 15.84 -1.67
CA VAL A 600 17.64 15.35 -0.70
C VAL A 600 17.04 15.31 0.70
N VAL A 601 16.36 16.37 1.14
CA VAL A 601 15.77 16.42 2.49
C VAL A 601 14.62 15.41 2.62
N ALA A 602 13.72 15.32 1.64
CA ALA A 602 12.65 14.33 1.64
C ALA A 602 13.22 12.89 1.66
N THR A 603 14.29 12.63 0.92
CA THR A 603 15.00 11.34 0.93
C THR A 603 15.62 11.05 2.29
N SER A 604 16.20 12.04 2.96
CA SER A 604 16.73 11.93 4.33
C SER A 604 15.65 11.58 5.35
N LEU A 605 14.44 12.13 5.21
CA LEU A 605 13.33 11.81 6.09
C LEU A 605 12.71 10.44 5.79
N LEU A 606 12.75 10.00 4.54
CA LEU A 606 12.29 8.68 4.11
C LEU A 606 13.26 7.56 4.53
N PHE A 607 14.57 7.83 4.43
CA PHE A 607 15.64 6.92 4.81
C PHE A 607 16.48 7.58 5.91
N PRO A 608 16.11 7.41 7.20
CA PRO A 608 16.66 8.17 8.30
C PRO A 608 18.07 7.70 8.75
N ASP A 609 18.90 7.25 7.83
CA ASP A 609 20.28 6.78 8.01
C ASP A 609 21.31 7.74 7.37
N ARG A 610 20.87 8.94 7.00
CA ARG A 610 21.69 9.97 6.35
C ARG A 610 21.22 11.37 6.73
N VAL A 611 22.11 12.24 7.19
CA VAL A 611 21.78 13.60 7.63
C VAL A 611 21.99 14.63 6.51
N PRO A 612 21.04 15.57 6.27
CA PRO A 612 21.20 16.62 5.26
C PRO A 612 22.00 17.78 5.85
N TRP A 613 23.29 17.52 6.08
CA TRP A 613 24.20 18.41 6.82
C TRP A 613 24.30 19.84 6.28
N PHE A 614 24.02 20.06 4.98
CA PHE A 614 23.99 21.39 4.38
C PHE A 614 22.99 22.33 5.06
N LEU A 615 21.87 21.82 5.62
CA LEU A 615 20.91 22.66 6.36
C LEU A 615 21.47 23.14 7.70
N VAL A 616 22.27 22.31 8.37
CA VAL A 616 22.95 22.68 9.63
C VAL A 616 23.99 23.76 9.34
N GLU A 617 24.73 23.63 8.24
CA GLU A 617 25.71 24.63 7.82
C GLU A 617 25.07 25.97 7.43
N GLU A 618 23.95 25.95 6.71
CA GLU A 618 23.22 27.18 6.37
C GLU A 618 22.74 27.93 7.63
N ALA A 619 22.26 27.20 8.63
CA ALA A 619 21.87 27.79 9.92
C ALA A 619 23.07 28.42 10.63
N LEU A 620 24.25 27.77 10.60
CA LEU A 620 25.50 28.31 11.14
C LEU A 620 25.90 29.62 10.45
N ILE A 621 25.93 29.63 9.12
CA ILE A 621 26.31 30.80 8.31
C ILE A 621 25.35 31.96 8.59
N ARG A 622 24.03 31.70 8.66
CA ARG A 622 23.03 32.73 8.91
C ARG A 622 23.18 33.36 10.30
N ASN A 623 23.45 32.56 11.32
CA ASN A 623 23.69 33.05 12.68
C ASN A 623 24.95 33.94 12.74
N GLN A 624 26.03 33.56 12.05
CA GLN A 624 27.25 34.39 11.96
C GLN A 624 27.02 35.73 11.26
N GLN A 625 26.11 35.80 10.28
CA GLN A 625 25.78 37.02 9.53
C GLN A 625 24.78 37.94 10.25
N SER A 626 24.00 37.42 11.20
CA SER A 626 23.00 38.18 11.96
C SER A 626 23.33 38.25 13.46
N PRO A 627 24.39 38.99 13.87
CA PRO A 627 24.62 39.22 15.29
C PRO A 627 23.53 40.16 15.80
N PHE A 628 22.46 39.62 16.38
CA PHE A 628 21.57 40.44 17.19
C PHE A 628 22.42 41.16 18.26
N PRO A 629 22.22 42.48 18.48
CA PRO A 629 23.00 43.20 19.48
C PRO A 629 22.66 42.61 20.84
N GLN A 630 23.66 42.02 21.49
CA GLN A 630 23.60 41.61 22.88
C GLN A 630 23.31 42.86 23.72
N THR A 631 22.04 43.14 24.02
CA THR A 631 21.71 43.99 25.17
C THR A 631 22.06 43.19 26.42
N ARG A 632 23.35 43.25 26.79
CA ARG A 632 23.76 43.02 28.17
C ARG A 632 22.97 44.00 29.02
N ALA A 633 21.98 43.48 29.76
CA ALA A 633 21.51 44.15 30.95
C ALA A 633 22.66 44.11 31.97
N GLU A 634 23.59 45.05 31.84
CA GLU A 634 24.48 45.43 32.94
C GLU A 634 23.59 45.98 34.06
N GLY A 635 23.82 45.48 35.26
CA GLY A 635 22.89 45.60 36.37
C GLY A 635 22.66 47.02 36.88
N SER A 636 21.54 47.13 37.59
CA SER A 636 21.34 48.00 38.75
C SER A 636 20.40 47.32 39.72
#